data_AF-A8LVH3-F1
#
_entry.id   AF-A8LVH3-F1
#
_cell.length_a   1.000
_cell.length_b   1.000
_cell.length_c   1.000
_cell.angle_alpha   90.00
_cell.angle_beta   90.00
_cell.angle_gamma   90.00
#
_symmetry.space_group_name_H-M   'P 1'
#
loop_
_entity.id
_entity.type
_entity.pdbx_description
1 polymer ?
#
loop_
_entity_poly.entity_id
_entity_poly.type
_entity_poly.pdbx_seq_one_letter_code
_entity_poly.pdbx_strand_id
1 'polypeptide(L)'
;MGLDNVVVNWPRTGRFYNPVAPAEFVDFGEIVDMPQISAPTAALAELIAKTGTVRATAYTELVDLILGLENVLYATENAAEDEDPVIDPDGCGWIADGLERFVARHRTVGEAITFDTVSEVLHALLGDGRLAEQQLRWLGSRLDRLRDDNGDPPQWTFTCAELSVLAAFYRRCADRGFAVYAESAAPRRAVQP
;
A
#
# COMPACT_ATOMS: atom_id res chain seq x y z
N MET A 1 -15.06 -3.14 16.87
CA MET A 1 -13.87 -2.27 16.86
C MET A 1 -13.87 -1.61 15.50
N GLY A 2 -14.30 -0.36 15.45
CA GLY A 2 -14.58 0.37 14.21
C GLY A 2 -13.35 1.16 13.76
N LEU A 3 -13.27 1.40 12.45
CA LEU A 3 -12.40 2.40 11.86
C LEU A 3 -12.91 3.78 12.33
N ASP A 4 -12.59 4.13 13.57
CA ASP A 4 -12.78 5.47 14.09
C ASP A 4 -11.78 6.37 13.37
N ASN A 5 -12.25 7.55 12.94
CA ASN A 5 -11.54 8.57 12.17
C ASN A 5 -10.28 9.08 12.91
N VAL A 6 -9.22 8.28 12.94
CA VAL A 6 -7.89 8.68 13.35
C VAL A 6 -7.17 9.07 12.07
N VAL A 7 -6.82 10.35 11.93
CA VAL A 7 -5.70 10.74 11.07
C VAL A 7 -4.48 10.05 11.68
N VAL A 8 -4.18 8.84 11.21
CA VAL A 8 -3.01 8.08 11.67
C VAL A 8 -1.81 8.75 11.02
N ASN A 9 -1.20 9.69 11.74
CA ASN A 9 0.18 10.07 11.48
C ASN A 9 1.04 8.83 11.78
N TRP A 10 1.70 8.29 10.76
CA TRP A 10 2.59 7.15 10.95
C TRP A 10 3.66 7.46 11.99
N PRO A 11 4.04 6.47 12.83
CA PRO A 11 5.16 6.65 13.74
C PRO A 11 6.43 6.90 12.93
N ARG A 12 6.93 8.14 12.98
CA ARG A 12 8.26 8.50 12.48
C ARG A 12 9.31 7.69 13.21
N THR A 13 10.07 6.86 12.50
CA THR A 13 11.28 6.26 13.08
C THR A 13 12.44 6.27 12.09
N GLY A 14 13.12 7.42 12.05
CA GLY A 14 14.47 7.51 11.49
C GLY A 14 15.53 6.84 12.37
N ARG A 15 16.71 6.61 11.77
CA ARG A 15 18.01 6.14 12.32
C ARG A 15 18.14 4.73 12.93
N PHE A 16 17.08 3.98 13.21
CA PHE A 16 17.20 2.72 13.98
C PHE A 16 17.05 1.42 13.19
N TYR A 17 16.70 1.47 11.92
CA TYR A 17 16.50 0.27 11.11
C TYR A 17 17.59 0.12 10.06
N ASN A 18 18.13 -1.09 9.95
CA ASN A 18 18.99 -1.45 8.83
C ASN A 18 18.12 -1.89 7.65
N PRO A 19 18.50 -1.54 6.40
CA PRO A 19 17.83 -2.10 5.24
C PRO A 19 17.87 -3.62 5.27
N VAL A 20 16.72 -4.25 5.00
CA VAL A 20 16.60 -5.71 4.95
C VAL A 20 17.43 -6.22 3.78
N ALA A 21 18.18 -7.30 4.02
CA ALA A 21 18.93 -7.93 2.94
C ALA A 21 17.95 -8.56 1.91
N PRO A 22 18.16 -8.37 0.59
CA PRO A 22 17.30 -8.97 -0.43
C PRO A 22 17.16 -10.50 -0.31
N ALA A 23 18.15 -11.17 0.28
CA ALA A 23 18.12 -12.61 0.55
C ALA A 23 16.91 -13.07 1.38
N GLU A 24 16.30 -12.19 2.18
CA GLU A 24 15.08 -12.48 2.95
C GLU A 24 13.81 -12.54 2.08
N PHE A 25 13.90 -12.15 0.81
CA PHE A 25 12.79 -12.06 -0.14
C PHE A 25 13.02 -12.83 -1.45
N VAL A 26 14.12 -13.58 -1.57
CA VAL A 26 14.51 -14.26 -2.82
C VAL A 26 13.41 -15.20 -3.37
N ASP A 27 12.60 -15.78 -2.50
CA ASP A 27 11.47 -16.67 -2.82
C ASP A 27 10.32 -15.94 -3.53
N PHE A 28 10.23 -14.60 -3.45
CA PHE A 28 9.30 -13.85 -4.31
C PHE A 28 9.65 -14.04 -5.80
N GLY A 29 10.90 -14.37 -6.13
CA GLY A 29 11.30 -14.70 -7.50
C GLY A 29 10.57 -15.93 -8.05
N GLU A 30 10.13 -16.86 -7.20
CA GLU A 30 9.37 -18.04 -7.62
C GLU A 30 7.97 -17.68 -8.16
N ILE A 31 7.44 -16.51 -7.78
CA ILE A 31 6.15 -16.00 -8.27
C ILE A 31 6.24 -15.68 -9.77
N VAL A 32 7.41 -15.27 -10.27
CA VAL A 32 7.63 -14.94 -11.68
C VAL A 32 7.39 -16.16 -12.58
N ASP A 33 7.71 -17.35 -12.08
CA ASP A 33 7.60 -18.61 -12.82
C ASP A 33 6.20 -19.26 -12.70
N MET A 34 5.28 -18.65 -11.94
CA MET A 34 3.93 -19.19 -11.78
C MET A 34 3.10 -19.03 -13.07
N PRO A 35 2.38 -20.08 -13.50
CA PRO A 35 1.49 -20.00 -14.65
C PRO A 35 0.41 -18.93 -14.44
N GLN A 36 0.08 -18.19 -15.50
CA GLN A 36 -1.04 -17.24 -15.54
C GLN A 36 -0.88 -15.97 -14.67
N ILE A 37 0.33 -15.68 -14.20
CA ILE A 37 0.61 -14.41 -13.52
C ILE A 37 0.77 -13.27 -14.53
N SER A 38 0.18 -12.12 -14.20
CA SER A 38 0.25 -10.93 -15.03
C SER A 38 1.67 -10.33 -15.02
N ALA A 39 2.08 -9.69 -16.11
CA ALA A 39 3.41 -9.06 -16.19
C ALA A 39 3.66 -8.02 -15.07
N PRO A 40 2.70 -7.17 -14.67
CA PRO A 40 2.86 -6.28 -13.52
C PRO A 40 3.12 -7.02 -12.19
N THR A 41 2.36 -8.09 -11.92
CA THR A 41 2.54 -8.91 -10.71
C THR A 41 3.93 -9.55 -10.67
N ALA A 42 4.38 -10.11 -11.80
CA ALA A 42 5.71 -10.70 -11.91
C ALA A 42 6.81 -9.65 -11.72
N ALA A 43 6.67 -8.46 -12.31
CA ALA A 43 7.62 -7.36 -12.15
C ALA A 43 7.72 -6.86 -10.70
N LEU A 44 6.60 -6.79 -9.98
CA LEU A 44 6.58 -6.44 -8.56
C LEU A 44 7.32 -7.51 -7.72
N ALA A 45 7.00 -8.78 -7.94
CA ALA A 45 7.63 -9.87 -7.21
C ALA A 45 9.14 -9.97 -7.50
N GLU A 46 9.55 -9.80 -8.75
CA GLU A 46 10.95 -9.76 -9.15
C GLU A 46 11.70 -8.57 -8.52
N LEU A 47 11.07 -7.39 -8.46
CA LEU A 47 11.63 -6.22 -7.78
C LEU A 47 11.88 -6.55 -6.30
N ILE A 48 10.85 -7.05 -5.60
CA ILE A 48 10.96 -7.42 -4.18
C ILE A 48 12.07 -8.45 -3.96
N ALA A 49 12.16 -9.48 -4.81
CA ALA A 49 13.20 -10.50 -4.69
C ALA A 49 14.62 -9.95 -4.87
N LYS A 50 14.79 -8.96 -5.75
CA LYS A 50 16.09 -8.34 -6.05
C LYS A 50 16.52 -7.31 -5.03
N THR A 51 15.58 -6.53 -4.48
CA THR A 51 15.91 -5.33 -3.69
C THR A 51 15.44 -5.41 -2.24
N GLY A 52 14.50 -6.29 -1.92
CA GLY A 52 13.80 -6.29 -0.63
C GLY A 52 12.95 -5.03 -0.41
N THR A 53 12.54 -4.35 -1.49
CA THR A 53 11.79 -3.09 -1.44
C THR A 53 10.58 -3.10 -2.38
N VAL A 54 9.66 -2.16 -2.14
CA VAL A 54 8.54 -1.85 -3.03
C VAL A 54 8.60 -0.36 -3.36
N ARG A 55 8.33 -0.02 -4.62
CA ARG A 55 8.10 1.38 -5.01
C ARG A 55 6.71 1.80 -4.55
N ALA A 56 6.64 2.43 -3.38
CA ALA A 56 5.38 2.82 -2.75
C ALA A 56 4.50 3.70 -3.67
N THR A 57 5.11 4.56 -4.50
CA THR A 57 4.41 5.52 -5.36
C THR A 57 3.30 4.92 -6.22
N ALA A 58 3.50 3.71 -6.74
CA ALA A 58 2.52 3.07 -7.63
C ALA A 58 1.23 2.64 -6.90
N TYR A 59 1.32 2.37 -5.59
CA TYR A 59 0.20 1.85 -4.80
C TYR A 59 -0.31 2.84 -3.77
N THR A 60 0.39 3.97 -3.59
CA THR A 60 0.14 4.86 -2.45
C THR A 60 -1.30 5.34 -2.37
N GLU A 61 -1.86 5.87 -3.45
CA GLU A 61 -3.20 6.43 -3.43
C GLU A 61 -4.26 5.35 -3.11
N LEU A 62 -4.08 4.14 -3.64
CA LEU A 62 -4.96 3.01 -3.38
C LEU A 62 -4.84 2.50 -1.94
N VAL A 63 -3.61 2.32 -1.45
CA VAL A 63 -3.36 1.86 -0.07
C VAL A 63 -3.87 2.88 0.94
N ASP A 64 -3.65 4.17 0.69
CA ASP A 64 -4.17 5.24 1.53
C ASP A 64 -5.70 5.20 1.57
N LEU A 65 -6.35 5.04 0.42
CA LEU A 65 -7.80 4.91 0.34
C LEU A 65 -8.32 3.67 1.10
N ILE A 66 -7.68 2.51 0.95
CA ILE A 66 -8.05 1.26 1.65
C ILE A 66 -7.94 1.39 3.16
N LEU A 67 -6.89 2.07 3.64
CA LEU A 67 -6.59 2.19 5.07
C LEU A 67 -7.25 3.39 5.75
N GLY A 68 -7.97 4.24 5.00
CA GLY A 68 -8.58 5.44 5.54
C GLY A 68 -7.60 6.57 5.83
N LEU A 69 -6.49 6.59 5.10
CA LEU A 69 -5.38 7.51 5.28
C LEU A 69 -5.45 8.70 4.29
N GLU A 70 -4.81 9.81 4.65
CA GLU A 70 -4.64 10.98 3.79
C GLU A 70 -3.16 11.26 3.49
N ASN A 71 -2.70 10.84 2.31
CA ASN A 71 -1.35 11.07 1.79
C ASN A 71 -0.26 10.50 2.69
N VAL A 72 -0.51 9.40 3.40
CA VAL A 72 0.26 9.04 4.59
C VAL A 72 1.52 8.24 4.28
N LEU A 73 1.53 7.46 3.19
CA LEU A 73 2.77 6.91 2.66
C LEU A 73 3.78 8.01 2.27
N TYR A 74 3.32 9.27 2.13
CA TYR A 74 4.15 10.45 1.89
C TYR A 74 3.75 11.67 2.74
N ALA A 75 3.21 11.49 3.97
CA ALA A 75 2.81 12.62 4.82
C ALA A 75 4.06 13.19 5.50
N THR A 76 4.94 13.69 4.64
CA THR A 76 6.24 14.27 4.89
C THR A 76 6.13 15.79 4.90
N GLU A 77 5.04 16.37 5.42
CA GLU A 77 5.08 17.77 5.85
C GLU A 77 6.13 17.98 6.97
N ASN A 78 6.70 16.89 7.49
CA ASN A 78 7.83 16.85 8.39
C ASN A 78 8.73 15.60 8.16
N ALA A 79 8.96 15.17 6.91
CA ALA A 79 10.25 14.54 6.70
C ALA A 79 11.25 15.63 7.08
N ALA A 80 11.99 15.45 8.16
CA ALA A 80 13.20 16.25 8.32
C ALA A 80 13.95 16.11 7.00
N GLU A 81 14.45 17.20 6.44
CA GLU A 81 14.95 17.32 5.06
C GLU A 81 16.02 16.26 4.66
N ASP A 82 16.46 15.42 5.61
CA ASP A 82 17.54 14.44 5.52
C ASP A 82 17.16 12.96 5.84
N GLU A 83 15.91 12.61 6.17
CA GLU A 83 15.55 11.22 6.55
C GLU A 83 14.38 10.64 5.73
N ASP A 84 14.57 9.44 5.13
CA ASP A 84 13.48 8.75 4.43
C ASP A 84 12.40 8.31 5.43
N PRO A 85 11.11 8.44 5.07
CA PRO A 85 10.04 7.86 5.87
C PRO A 85 10.21 6.33 5.96
N VAL A 86 10.03 5.80 7.17
CA VAL A 86 10.12 4.37 7.48
C VAL A 86 8.78 3.87 7.99
N ILE A 87 8.37 2.72 7.45
CA ILE A 87 7.23 1.92 7.85
C ILE A 87 7.74 0.87 8.84
N ASP A 88 7.35 0.98 10.11
CA ASP A 88 7.77 0.03 11.15
C ASP A 88 7.04 -1.33 11.02
N PRO A 89 7.47 -2.38 11.74
CA PRO A 89 6.86 -3.71 11.61
C PRO A 89 5.37 -3.75 11.97
N ASP A 90 4.94 -2.98 12.96
CA ASP A 90 3.52 -2.90 13.36
C ASP A 90 2.68 -2.26 12.25
N GLY A 91 3.19 -1.19 11.64
CA GLY A 91 2.59 -0.57 10.48
C GLY A 91 2.59 -1.49 9.26
N CYS A 92 3.64 -2.27 9.04
CA CYS A 92 3.66 -3.32 8.02
C CYS A 92 2.52 -4.33 8.26
N GLY A 93 2.31 -4.74 9.51
CA GLY A 93 1.23 -5.64 9.89
C GLY A 93 -0.14 -5.05 9.59
N TRP A 94 -0.32 -3.76 9.88
CA TRP A 94 -1.57 -3.05 9.60
C TRP A 94 -1.86 -2.90 8.10
N ILE A 95 -0.84 -2.59 7.28
CA ILE A 95 -0.97 -2.55 5.81
C ILE A 95 -1.34 -3.93 5.28
N ALA A 96 -0.61 -4.97 5.69
CA ALA A 96 -0.88 -6.34 5.26
C ALA A 96 -2.31 -6.78 5.56
N ASP A 97 -2.76 -6.55 6.80
CA ASP A 97 -4.14 -6.78 7.24
C ASP A 97 -5.19 -6.08 6.37
N GLY A 98 -4.97 -4.80 6.05
CA GLY A 98 -5.88 -4.02 5.21
C GLY A 98 -5.96 -4.55 3.79
N LEU A 99 -4.80 -4.82 3.19
CA LEU A 99 -4.69 -5.36 1.83
C LEU A 99 -5.29 -6.77 1.73
N GLU A 100 -5.02 -7.65 2.68
CA GLU A 100 -5.57 -9.01 2.71
C GLU A 100 -7.10 -9.00 2.79
N ARG A 101 -7.68 -8.18 3.68
CA ARG A 101 -9.13 -8.02 3.78
C ARG A 101 -9.74 -7.44 2.51
N PHE A 102 -9.10 -6.41 1.95
CA PHE A 102 -9.54 -5.80 0.70
C PHE A 102 -9.53 -6.82 -0.45
N VAL A 103 -8.42 -7.54 -0.66
CA VAL A 103 -8.28 -8.55 -1.72
C VAL A 103 -9.29 -9.69 -1.53
N ALA A 104 -9.45 -10.19 -0.31
CA ALA A 104 -10.43 -11.25 -0.02
C ALA A 104 -11.85 -10.83 -0.41
N ARG A 105 -12.23 -9.58 -0.16
CA ARG A 105 -13.52 -9.02 -0.59
C ARG A 105 -13.56 -8.79 -2.10
N HIS A 106 -12.51 -8.22 -2.67
CA HIS A 106 -12.45 -7.85 -4.08
C HIS A 106 -12.56 -9.05 -5.01
N ARG A 107 -12.03 -10.21 -4.63
CA ARG A 107 -12.19 -11.47 -5.40
C ARG A 107 -13.65 -11.85 -5.65
N THR A 108 -14.60 -11.35 -4.86
CA THR A 108 -16.04 -11.56 -5.11
C THR A 108 -16.62 -10.68 -6.22
N VAL A 109 -15.92 -9.61 -6.59
CA VAL A 109 -16.25 -8.66 -7.66
C VAL A 109 -15.47 -8.98 -8.94
N GLY A 110 -14.21 -9.40 -8.81
CA GLY A 110 -13.37 -9.83 -9.94
C GLY A 110 -11.87 -9.72 -9.63
N GLU A 111 -11.04 -10.09 -10.61
CA GLU A 111 -9.57 -10.06 -10.49
C GLU A 111 -8.98 -8.68 -10.77
N ALA A 112 -9.59 -7.91 -11.68
CA ALA A 112 -9.11 -6.59 -12.08
C ALA A 112 -9.56 -5.53 -11.07
N ILE A 113 -8.60 -4.75 -10.56
CA ILE A 113 -8.82 -3.71 -9.56
C ILE A 113 -8.73 -2.36 -10.26
N THR A 114 -9.88 -1.69 -10.35
CA THR A 114 -10.06 -0.37 -10.96
C THR A 114 -10.69 0.58 -9.94
N PHE A 115 -10.75 1.87 -10.26
CA PHE A 115 -11.41 2.85 -9.39
C PHE A 115 -12.86 2.47 -9.04
N ASP A 116 -13.62 2.00 -10.03
CA ASP A 116 -15.03 1.63 -9.83
C ASP A 116 -15.18 0.39 -8.95
N THR A 117 -14.36 -0.64 -9.16
CA THR A 117 -14.43 -1.86 -8.34
C THR A 117 -13.91 -1.62 -6.91
N VAL A 118 -12.92 -0.74 -6.74
CA VAL A 118 -12.46 -0.26 -5.42
C VAL A 118 -13.59 0.46 -4.70
N SER A 119 -14.26 1.38 -5.38
CA SER A 119 -15.41 2.10 -4.83
C SER A 119 -16.50 1.12 -4.37
N GLU A 120 -16.89 0.16 -5.21
CA GLU A 120 -17.90 -0.85 -4.88
C GLU A 120 -17.51 -1.67 -3.64
N VAL A 121 -16.27 -2.17 -3.59
CA VAL A 121 -15.77 -2.98 -2.49
C VAL A 121 -15.72 -2.18 -1.19
N LEU A 122 -15.24 -0.94 -1.21
CA LEU A 122 -15.16 -0.09 -0.02
C LEU A 122 -16.55 0.31 0.49
N HIS A 123 -17.50 0.60 -0.39
CA HIS A 123 -18.89 0.82 0.01
C HIS A 123 -19.46 -0.42 0.71
N ALA A 124 -19.19 -1.61 0.20
CA ALA A 124 -19.65 -2.85 0.83
C ALA A 124 -18.96 -3.14 2.17
N LEU A 125 -17.67 -2.81 2.32
CA LEU A 125 -16.93 -3.02 3.56
C LEU A 125 -17.33 -2.03 4.67
N LEU A 126 -17.67 -0.79 4.30
CA LEU A 126 -18.03 0.27 5.25
C LEU A 126 -19.55 0.35 5.50
N GLY A 127 -20.36 -0.23 4.61
CA GLY A 127 -21.81 -0.15 4.67
C GLY A 127 -22.45 -0.90 5.84
N ASP A 128 -21.73 -1.88 6.41
CA ASP A 128 -22.22 -2.72 7.50
C ASP A 128 -21.61 -2.30 8.85
N GLY A 129 -22.20 -1.29 9.48
CA GLY A 129 -21.71 -0.86 10.80
C GLY A 129 -22.48 0.29 11.44
N ARG A 130 -22.27 0.47 12.75
CA ARG A 130 -22.90 1.55 13.54
C ARG A 130 -22.51 2.97 13.05
N LEU A 131 -21.37 3.09 12.37
CA LEU A 131 -20.85 4.35 11.82
C LEU A 131 -20.91 4.40 10.29
N ALA A 132 -21.63 3.48 9.63
CA ALA A 132 -21.64 3.33 8.18
C ALA A 132 -21.94 4.65 7.46
N GLU A 133 -22.96 5.40 7.88
CA GLU A 133 -23.28 6.69 7.24
C GLU A 133 -22.12 7.70 7.27
N GLN A 134 -21.39 7.79 8.38
CA GLN A 134 -20.25 8.69 8.50
C GLN A 134 -19.09 8.22 7.61
N GLN A 135 -18.82 6.92 7.62
CA GLN A 135 -17.75 6.31 6.83
C GLN A 135 -18.03 6.38 5.33
N LEU A 136 -19.27 6.18 4.90
CA LEU A 136 -19.68 6.32 3.50
C LEU A 136 -19.63 7.78 3.02
N ARG A 137 -19.99 8.76 3.87
CA ARG A 137 -19.80 10.18 3.53
C ARG A 137 -18.32 10.53 3.36
N TRP A 138 -17.47 10.07 4.29
CA TRP A 138 -16.03 10.24 4.18
C TRP A 138 -15.48 9.60 2.90
N LEU A 139 -15.89 8.36 2.60
CA LEU A 139 -15.48 7.63 1.40
C LEU A 139 -15.88 8.39 0.13
N GLY A 140 -17.13 8.86 0.06
CA GLY A 140 -17.60 9.67 -1.08
C GLY A 140 -16.74 10.91 -1.30
N SER A 141 -16.50 11.70 -0.25
CA SER A 141 -15.61 12.88 -0.34
C SER A 141 -14.15 12.54 -0.68
N ARG A 142 -13.68 11.33 -0.39
CA ARG A 142 -12.32 10.89 -0.75
C ARG A 142 -12.26 10.46 -2.21
N LEU A 143 -13.24 9.68 -2.67
CA LEU A 143 -13.37 9.27 -4.07
C LEU A 143 -13.53 10.49 -5.00
N ASP A 144 -14.31 11.49 -4.60
CA ASP A 144 -14.47 12.72 -5.38
C ASP A 144 -13.15 13.49 -5.50
N ARG A 145 -12.33 13.52 -4.45
CA ARG A 145 -11.01 14.17 -4.46
C ARG A 145 -9.96 13.47 -5.32
N LEU A 146 -10.16 12.19 -5.63
CA LEU A 146 -9.26 11.42 -6.49
C LEU A 146 -9.52 11.64 -7.97
N ARG A 147 -10.69 12.18 -8.32
CA ARG A 147 -11.03 12.52 -9.70
C ARG A 147 -10.26 13.75 -10.15
N ASP A 148 -9.93 13.81 -11.43
CA ASP A 148 -9.27 14.96 -12.03
C ASP A 148 -10.22 16.16 -12.21
N ASP A 149 -9.71 17.25 -12.76
CA ASP A 149 -10.49 18.48 -13.01
C ASP A 149 -11.68 18.26 -13.99
N ASN A 150 -11.65 17.19 -14.80
CA ASN A 150 -12.73 16.80 -15.70
C ASN A 150 -13.73 15.82 -15.04
N GLY A 151 -13.47 15.39 -13.81
CA GLY A 151 -14.24 14.38 -13.10
C GLY A 151 -13.87 12.94 -13.45
N ASP A 152 -12.81 12.73 -14.24
CA ASP A 152 -12.35 11.42 -14.65
C ASP A 152 -11.64 10.73 -13.48
N PRO A 153 -11.91 9.43 -13.25
CA PRO A 153 -11.24 8.69 -12.18
C PRO A 153 -9.76 8.48 -12.51
N PRO A 154 -8.92 8.23 -11.49
CA PRO A 154 -7.54 7.85 -11.72
C PRO A 154 -7.49 6.55 -12.54
N GLN A 155 -6.53 6.49 -13.47
CA GLN A 155 -6.37 5.36 -14.39
C GLN A 155 -5.64 4.20 -13.72
N TRP A 156 -6.17 3.73 -12.59
CA TRP A 156 -5.64 2.58 -11.87
C TRP A 156 -5.98 1.29 -12.60
N THR A 157 -5.00 0.40 -12.72
CA THR A 157 -5.22 -0.95 -13.22
C THR A 157 -4.26 -1.88 -12.52
N PHE A 158 -4.76 -2.57 -11.50
CA PHE A 158 -4.03 -3.57 -10.74
C PHE A 158 -4.76 -4.91 -10.80
N THR A 159 -4.16 -5.95 -10.23
CA THR A 159 -4.79 -7.27 -10.05
C THR A 159 -4.84 -7.67 -8.58
N CYS A 160 -5.80 -8.51 -8.21
CA CYS A 160 -5.82 -9.11 -6.86
C CYS A 160 -4.53 -9.88 -6.57
N ALA A 161 -3.95 -10.54 -7.57
CA ALA A 161 -2.64 -11.18 -7.46
C ALA A 161 -1.51 -10.19 -7.11
N GLU A 162 -1.44 -9.04 -7.79
CA GLU A 162 -0.46 -7.99 -7.51
C GLU A 162 -0.60 -7.43 -6.09
N LEU A 163 -1.82 -7.11 -5.63
CA LEU A 163 -2.04 -6.67 -4.26
C LEU A 163 -1.83 -7.77 -3.22
N SER A 164 -1.96 -9.05 -3.60
CA SER A 164 -1.60 -10.17 -2.72
C SER A 164 -0.08 -10.27 -2.51
N VAL A 165 0.71 -10.02 -3.56
CA VAL A 165 2.18 -9.95 -3.47
C VAL A 165 2.59 -8.80 -2.55
N LEU A 166 1.96 -7.63 -2.72
CA LEU A 166 2.19 -6.47 -1.85
C LEU A 166 1.85 -6.78 -0.39
N ALA A 167 0.70 -7.41 -0.13
CA ALA A 167 0.31 -7.82 1.21
C ALA A 167 1.29 -8.82 1.83
N ALA A 168 1.73 -9.83 1.06
CA ALA A 168 2.70 -10.82 1.52
C ALA A 168 4.05 -10.20 1.90
N PHE A 169 4.50 -9.19 1.14
CA PHE A 169 5.71 -8.43 1.45
C PHE A 169 5.59 -7.74 2.81
N TYR A 170 4.53 -6.94 3.02
CA TYR A 170 4.31 -6.26 4.29
C TYR A 170 4.07 -7.24 5.46
N ARG A 171 3.37 -8.35 5.22
CA ARG A 171 3.18 -9.40 6.23
C ARG A 171 4.52 -9.96 6.69
N ARG A 172 5.42 -10.28 5.75
CA ARG A 172 6.76 -10.75 6.09
C ARG A 172 7.54 -9.70 6.89
N CYS A 173 7.43 -8.43 6.52
CA CYS A 173 8.09 -7.37 7.27
C CYS A 173 7.57 -7.30 8.72
N ALA A 174 6.26 -7.43 8.92
CA ALA A 174 5.67 -7.51 10.25
C ALA A 174 6.17 -8.73 11.04
N ASP A 175 6.06 -9.93 10.46
CA ASP A 175 6.39 -11.20 11.12
C ASP A 175 7.87 -11.31 11.48
N ARG A 176 8.75 -10.69 10.69
CA ARG A 176 10.21 -10.74 10.85
C ARG A 176 10.77 -9.54 11.60
N GLY A 177 9.94 -8.55 11.94
CA GLY A 177 10.38 -7.33 12.61
C GLY A 177 11.19 -6.40 11.70
N PHE A 178 10.93 -6.42 10.39
CA PHE A 178 11.58 -5.56 9.42
C PHE A 178 10.83 -4.24 9.25
N ALA A 179 11.59 -3.17 9.06
CA ALA A 179 11.06 -1.89 8.66
C ALA A 179 11.30 -1.64 7.17
N VAL A 180 10.37 -0.94 6.53
CA VAL A 180 10.40 -0.66 5.09
C VAL A 180 10.61 0.83 4.85
N TYR A 181 11.62 1.18 4.06
CA TYR A 181 11.77 2.54 3.58
C TYR A 181 10.71 2.84 2.54
N ALA A 182 9.92 3.89 2.76
CA ALA A 182 9.08 4.45 1.72
C ALA A 182 10.00 5.30 0.83
N GLU A 183 10.41 4.73 -0.32
CA GLU A 183 11.27 5.41 -1.28
C GLU A 183 10.60 6.73 -1.71
N SER A 184 11.19 7.85 -1.28
CA SER A 184 10.85 9.17 -1.79
C SER A 184 11.47 9.31 -3.18
N ALA A 185 10.70 9.73 -4.18
CA ALA A 185 11.05 9.64 -5.60
C ALA A 185 12.24 10.52 -6.07
N ALA A 186 13.12 10.98 -5.18
CA ALA A 186 14.30 11.75 -5.53
C ALA A 186 15.54 10.84 -5.60
N PRO A 187 16.25 10.75 -6.76
CA PRO A 187 17.55 10.12 -6.79
C PRO A 187 18.50 10.91 -5.90
N ARG A 188 18.91 10.31 -4.77
CA ARG A 188 19.97 10.87 -3.94
C ARG A 188 21.23 11.00 -4.77
N ARG A 189 21.66 12.25 -5.03
CA ARG A 189 23.01 12.51 -5.52
C ARG A 189 23.99 11.87 -4.55
N ALA A 190 24.76 10.90 -5.02
CA ALA A 190 25.86 10.32 -4.28
C ALA A 190 26.77 11.46 -3.80
N VAL A 191 26.84 11.66 -2.49
CA VAL A 191 27.90 12.44 -1.88
C VAL A 191 29.17 11.61 -2.05
N GLN A 192 29.99 11.98 -3.03
CA GLN A 192 31.34 11.43 -3.15
C GLN A 192 32.20 11.92 -1.97
N PRO A 193 33.11 11.07 -1.47
CA PRO A 193 33.89 11.30 -0.26
C PRO A 193 34.83 12.52 -0.35
#